data_AF-A0A1G7ILK3-F1
#
_entry.id   AF-A0A1G7ILK3-F1
#
_cell.length_a   1.000
_cell.length_b   1.000
_cell.length_c   1.000
_cell.angle_alpha   90.00
_cell.angle_beta   90.00
_cell.angle_gamma   90.00
#
_symmetry.space_group_name_H-M   'P 1'
#
loop_
_entity.id
_entity.type
_entity.pdbx_description
1 polymer ?
#
loop_
_entity_poly.entity_id
_entity_poly.type
_entity_poly.pdbx_seq_one_letter_code
_entity_poly.pdbx_strand_id
1 'polypeptide(L)'
;MIDKISGKVSYAVLSFGGLLGVGDDHYPLPWQALKYDTNLGGYVTGITHDQLRGAPKYADESSWNWSDPATTRAVNAYYGVPVA
;
A
#
# COMPACT_ATOMS: atom_id res chain seq x y z
N MET A 1 5.98 -0.69 5.61
CA MET A 1 6.73 -1.92 5.96
C MET A 1 8.14 -1.85 5.40
N ILE A 2 9.16 -2.30 6.14
CA ILE A 2 10.57 -2.32 5.68
C ILE A 2 10.95 -3.75 5.30
N ASP A 3 11.50 -3.93 4.10
CA ASP A 3 12.13 -5.18 3.69
C ASP A 3 13.36 -5.44 4.56
N LYS A 4 13.37 -6.57 5.26
CA LYS A 4 14.38 -6.88 6.27
C LYS A 4 15.75 -7.20 5.66
N ILE A 5 15.81 -7.56 4.37
CA ILE A 5 17.04 -7.94 3.68
C ILE A 5 17.74 -6.68 3.13
N SER A 6 17.00 -5.86 2.39
CA SER A 6 17.51 -4.63 1.75
C SER A 6 17.46 -3.39 2.64
N GLY A 7 16.69 -3.42 3.74
CA GLY A 7 16.49 -2.28 4.64
C GLY A 7 15.63 -1.16 4.04
N LYS A 8 14.98 -1.38 2.89
CA LYS A 8 14.17 -0.36 2.19
C LYS A 8 12.70 -0.48 2.54
N VAL A 9 11.98 0.65 2.48
CA VAL A 9 10.51 0.65 2.61
C VAL A 9 9.91 -0.06 1.40
N SER A 10 9.17 -1.15 1.64
CA SER A 10 8.50 -1.94 0.59
C SER A 10 7.14 -1.36 0.24
N TYR A 11 6.34 -1.02 1.26
CA TYR A 11 4.97 -0.53 1.09
C TYR A 11 4.61 0.58 2.07
N ALA A 12 3.77 1.49 1.60
CA ALA A 12 2.96 2.39 2.40
C ALA A 12 1.52 1.88 2.43
N VAL A 13 0.76 2.19 3.48
CA VAL A 13 -0.66 1.86 3.56
C VAL A 13 -1.44 3.17 3.53
N LEU A 14 -2.33 3.33 2.54
CA LEU A 14 -3.30 4.42 2.53
C LEU A 14 -4.59 3.95 3.17
N SER A 15 -5.09 4.69 4.15
CA SER A 15 -6.46 4.51 4.65
C SER A 15 -7.39 5.45 3.90
N PHE A 16 -8.52 4.93 3.39
CA PHE A 16 -9.62 5.73 2.86
C PHE A 16 -10.92 5.40 3.61
N GLY A 17 -11.64 6.45 4.02
CA GLY A 17 -12.90 6.33 4.75
C GLY A 17 -12.71 6.25 6.26
N GLY A 18 -13.78 6.51 7.00
CA GLY A 18 -13.82 6.49 8.46
C GLY A 18 -14.02 7.86 9.11
N LEU A 19 -15.08 8.00 9.92
CA LEU A 19 -15.12 8.98 10.99
C LEU A 19 -14.32 8.37 12.15
N LEU A 20 -13.14 8.90 12.47
CA LEU A 20 -12.32 8.51 13.62
C LEU A 20 -11.75 7.07 13.60
N GLY A 21 -11.42 6.51 12.43
CA GLY A 21 -10.70 5.23 12.33
C GLY A 21 -11.58 3.97 12.42
N VAL A 22 -12.90 4.12 12.26
CA VAL A 22 -13.85 2.99 12.21
C VAL A 22 -14.37 2.84 10.78
N GLY A 23 -14.13 1.67 10.18
CA GLY A 23 -14.57 1.34 8.82
C GLY A 23 -13.58 1.74 7.71
N ASP A 24 -12.34 2.01 8.08
CA ASP A 24 -11.25 2.38 7.18
C ASP A 24 -10.89 1.20 6.26
N ASP A 25 -10.99 1.41 4.94
CA ASP A 25 -10.39 0.51 3.98
C ASP A 25 -8.90 0.83 3.86
N HIS A 26 -8.05 -0.17 4.11
CA HIS A 26 -6.61 -0.05 4.01
C HIS A 26 -6.10 -0.59 2.67
N TYR A 27 -5.40 0.28 1.93
CA TYR A 27 -4.86 0.02 0.61
C TYR A 27 -3.33 0.00 0.67
N PRO A 28 -2.70 -1.18 0.66
CA PRO A 28 -1.25 -1.29 0.57
C PRO A 28 -0.78 -0.86 -0.83
N LEU A 29 0.12 0.11 -0.86
CA LEU A 29 0.74 0.64 -2.06
C LEU A 29 2.26 0.41 -2.05
N PRO A 30 2.86 0.05 -3.20
CA PRO A 30 4.31 -0.02 -3.31
C PRO A 30 4.94 1.35 -3.05
N TRP A 31 5.98 1.40 -2.21
CA TRP A 31 6.66 2.67 -1.89
C TRP A 31 7.20 3.37 -3.14
N GLN A 32 7.66 2.60 -4.13
CA GLN A 32 8.20 3.11 -5.39
C GLN A 32 7.14 3.79 -6.28
N ALA A 33 5.85 3.52 -6.04
CA ALA A 33 4.74 4.18 -6.73
C ALA A 33 4.37 5.55 -6.12
N LEU A 34 5.01 5.92 -5.02
CA LEU A 34 4.85 7.20 -4.35
C LEU A 34 6.03 8.11 -4.67
N LYS A 35 5.74 9.34 -5.08
CA LYS A 35 6.74 10.38 -5.28
C LYS A 35 6.40 11.56 -4.38
N TYR A 36 7.35 12.02 -3.57
CA TYR A 36 7.13 13.21 -2.77
C TYR A 36 7.16 14.46 -3.65
N ASP A 37 6.10 15.27 -3.60
CA ASP A 37 6.01 16.57 -4.25
C ASP A 37 6.11 17.67 -3.17
N THR A 38 7.21 18.41 -3.20
CA THR A 38 7.49 19.47 -2.23
C THR A 38 6.54 20.67 -2.35
N ASN A 39 5.96 20.89 -3.53
CA ASN A 39 5.01 22.01 -3.72
C ASN A 39 3.65 21.69 -3.09
N LEU A 40 3.28 20.41 -3.08
CA LEU A 40 2.05 19.92 -2.47
C LEU A 40 2.24 19.50 -1.01
N GLY A 41 3.49 19.37 -0.55
CA GLY A 41 3.82 18.91 0.80
C GLY A 41 3.44 17.45 1.06
N GLY A 42 3.28 16.64 0.02
CA GLY A 42 2.71 15.29 0.13
C GLY A 42 3.21 14.32 -0.95
N TYR A 43 2.85 13.04 -0.78
CA TYR A 43 3.15 12.02 -1.78
C TYR A 43 2.08 12.01 -2.87
N VAL A 44 2.52 12.08 -4.12
CA VAL A 44 1.69 11.88 -5.31
C VAL A 44 1.91 10.47 -5.85
N THR A 45 0.85 9.90 -6.43
CA THR A 45 0.89 8.59 -7.07
C THR A 45 0.21 8.66 -8.43
N GLY A 46 0.67 7.84 -9.37
CA GLY A 46 0.00 7.64 -10.66
C GLY A 46 -1.13 6.61 -10.60
N ILE A 47 -1.37 6.00 -9.44
CA ILE A 47 -2.42 5.00 -9.25
C ILE A 47 -3.77 5.71 -9.32
N THR A 48 -4.60 5.28 -10.26
CA THR A 48 -5.95 5.81 -10.46
C THR A 48 -6.91 5.33 -9.38
N HIS A 49 -8.02 6.04 -9.19
CA HIS A 49 -9.07 5.63 -8.26
C HIS A 49 -9.67 4.25 -8.60
N ASP A 50 -9.80 3.93 -9.90
CA ASP A 50 -10.24 2.61 -10.34
C ASP A 50 -9.27 1.50 -9.95
N GLN A 51 -7.97 1.74 -10.10
CA GLN A 51 -6.93 0.81 -9.67
C GLN A 51 -6.92 0.64 -8.15
N LEU A 52 -7.16 1.71 -7.38
CA LEU A 52 -7.30 1.60 -5.92
C LEU A 52 -8.50 0.74 -5.54
N ARG A 53 -9.66 0.94 -6.15
CA ARG A 53 -10.89 0.17 -5.84
C ARG A 53 -10.77 -1.32 -6.14
N GLY A 54 -10.01 -1.69 -7.18
CA GLY A 54 -9.75 -3.08 -7.53
C GLY A 54 -8.60 -3.71 -6.74
N ALA A 55 -7.87 -2.93 -5.94
CA ALA A 55 -6.68 -3.42 -5.26
C ALA A 55 -7.03 -4.36 -4.10
N PRO A 56 -6.12 -5.30 -3.76
CA PRO A 56 -6.19 -6.02 -2.50
C PRO A 56 -6.26 -5.01 -1.35
N LYS A 57 -7.33 -5.07 -0.56
CA LYS A 57 -7.56 -4.20 0.58
C LYS A 57 -7.99 -5.01 1.80
N TYR A 58 -7.85 -4.43 2.98
CA TYR A 58 -8.30 -5.04 4.23
C TYR A 58 -8.96 -3.99 5.12
N ALA A 59 -9.96 -4.41 5.89
CA ALA A 59 -10.68 -3.54 6.82
C ALA A 59 -10.06 -3.53 8.23
N ASP A 60 -9.32 -4.58 8.59
CA ASP A 60 -8.74 -4.74 9.93
C ASP A 60 -7.25 -5.09 9.80
N GLU A 61 -6.36 -4.27 10.36
CA GLU A 61 -4.92 -4.52 10.39
C GLU A 61 -4.56 -5.88 11.01
N SER A 62 -5.36 -6.38 11.95
CA SER A 62 -5.15 -7.69 12.58
C SER A 62 -5.41 -8.87 11.63
N SER A 63 -6.21 -8.65 10.58
CA SER A 63 -6.52 -9.66 9.55
C SER A 63 -5.47 -9.76 8.45
N TRP A 64 -4.60 -8.74 8.32
CA TRP A 64 -3.63 -8.67 7.24
C TRP A 64 -2.24 -9.16 7.68
N ASN A 65 -1.92 -10.39 7.27
CA ASN A 65 -0.63 -10.98 7.60
C ASN A 65 0.48 -10.48 6.66
N TRP A 66 1.12 -9.40 7.07
CA TRP A 66 2.31 -8.84 6.43
C TRP A 66 3.53 -9.79 6.42
N SER A 67 3.57 -10.79 7.31
CA SER A 67 4.64 -11.78 7.35
C SER A 67 4.41 -12.92 6.35
N ASP A 68 3.22 -12.99 5.73
CA ASP A 68 2.91 -13.97 4.69
C ASP A 68 3.47 -13.50 3.32
N PRO A 69 4.43 -14.23 2.73
CA PRO A 69 4.94 -13.92 1.40
C PRO A 69 3.86 -13.97 0.31
N ALA A 70 2.78 -14.73 0.48
CA ALA A 70 1.68 -14.80 -0.49
C ALA A 70 0.94 -13.47 -0.59
N THR A 71 0.63 -12.84 0.55
CA THR A 71 0.01 -11.52 0.64
C THR A 71 0.86 -10.46 -0.04
N THR A 72 2.16 -10.47 0.24
CA THR A 72 3.12 -9.55 -0.38
C THR A 72 3.21 -9.74 -1.89
N ARG A 73 3.22 -11.00 -2.36
CA ARG A 73 3.21 -11.32 -3.81
C ARG A 73 1.91 -10.87 -4.49
N ALA A 74 0.76 -11.01 -3.85
CA ALA A 74 -0.52 -10.60 -4.42
C ALA A 74 -0.56 -9.07 -4.67
N VAL A 75 -0.08 -8.28 -3.71
CA VAL A 75 0.03 -6.81 -3.87
C VAL A 75 1.02 -6.46 -4.98
N ASN A 76 2.20 -7.10 -5.01
CA ASN A 76 3.18 -6.87 -6.09
C ASN A 76 2.64 -7.23 -7.46
N ALA A 77 1.97 -8.38 -7.58
CA ALA A 77 1.38 -8.83 -8.83
C ALA A 77 0.30 -7.86 -9.32
N TYR A 78 -0.52 -7.34 -8.41
CA TYR A 78 -1.55 -6.36 -8.75
C TYR A 78 -0.98 -5.05 -9.28
N TYR A 79 0.07 -4.52 -8.66
CA TYR A 79 0.70 -3.26 -9.06
C TYR A 79 1.83 -3.42 -10.09
N GLY A 80 2.11 -4.64 -10.55
CA GLY A 80 3.17 -4.93 -11.52
C GLY A 80 4.58 -4.61 -11.02
N VAL A 81 4.79 -4.62 -9.70
CA VAL A 81 6.09 -4.30 -9.11
C VAL A 81 6.99 -5.54 -9.15
N PRO A 82 8.25 -5.41 -9.63
CA PRO A 82 9.20 -6.50 -9.57
C PRO A 82 9.37 -6.97 -8.13
N VAL A 83 9.23 -8.27 -7.89
CA VAL A 83 9.60 -8.88 -6.61
C VAL A 83 11.11 -8.71 -6.48
N ALA A 84 11.56 -7.87 -5.54
CA ALA A 84 12.98 -7.70 -5.22
C ALA A 84 13.49 -8.87 -4.38
#